data_AF-A0A8T5NBD1-F1
#
_entry.id   AF-A0A8T5NBD1-F1
#
_cell.length_a   1.000
_cell.length_b   1.000
_cell.length_c   1.000
_cell.angle_alpha   90.00
_cell.angle_beta   90.00
_cell.angle_gamma   90.00
#
_symmetry.space_group_name_H-M   'P 1'
#
loop_
_entity.id
_entity.type
_entity.pdbx_description
1 polymer ?
#
loop_
_entity_poly.entity_id
_entity_poly.type
_entity_poly.pdbx_seq_one_letter_code
_entity_poly.pdbx_strand_id
1 'polypeptide(L)'
;MLLSRERLLVLLNALYYCGTENIELSYPPVDMIFYIDLKKKEARAISSKEYGKKLSEFKEKLGKDVDPVCISELPNSNALKDCLYISGVLKPKNISEIETELIQLAKKDPMKGDRLLLIGFDTNALRRRVNIYIQKILIENRLKARFCHSSLIFDELFRQYDKKLPYEWYPPEALSFMKNFSNQSIRDARLARLGAVEYKKLKDVHSQEVKGDDSKDNPDLKIVKSYESLKTENDLLLISGDKNFHDIAQAKGMKIIEVKEPHEVPSSIPISWEGACDLIFVAAVCFGMINVNGVKVYGVWGGKDVNNWNKEELKIEIEGGSKIKLDRFNRIISD
;
A
#
# COMPACT_ATOMS: atom_id res chain seq x y z
N MET A 1 -5.66 -20.40 -6.34
CA MET A 1 -5.52 -19.68 -7.63
C MET A 1 -4.75 -18.38 -7.40
N LEU A 2 -4.22 -17.77 -8.46
CA LEU A 2 -3.64 -16.42 -8.39
C LEU A 2 -4.60 -15.42 -9.00
N LEU A 3 -4.85 -14.30 -8.32
CA LEU A 3 -5.63 -13.17 -8.84
C LEU A 3 -4.84 -11.88 -8.69
N SER A 4 -4.76 -11.07 -9.75
CA SER A 4 -4.24 -9.70 -9.62
C SER A 4 -5.20 -8.82 -8.82
N ARG A 5 -4.68 -7.76 -8.20
CA ARG A 5 -5.46 -6.71 -7.52
C ARG A 5 -6.67 -6.25 -8.35
N GLU A 6 -6.47 -5.99 -9.65
CA GLU A 6 -7.53 -5.53 -10.55
C GLU A 6 -8.65 -6.56 -10.73
N ARG A 7 -8.33 -7.86 -10.65
CA ARG A 7 -9.30 -8.95 -10.75
C ARG A 7 -10.01 -9.26 -9.43
N LEU A 8 -9.66 -8.61 -8.31
CA LEU A 8 -10.40 -8.74 -7.06
C LEU A 8 -11.85 -8.25 -7.17
N LEU A 9 -12.12 -7.32 -8.08
CA LEU A 9 -13.49 -6.87 -8.34
C LEU A 9 -14.39 -8.04 -8.73
N VAL A 10 -13.82 -9.03 -9.44
CA VAL A 10 -14.56 -10.23 -9.83
C VAL A 10 -14.88 -11.11 -8.63
N LEU A 11 -13.95 -11.24 -7.67
CA LEU A 11 -14.20 -11.93 -6.40
C LEU A 11 -15.34 -11.25 -5.62
N LEU A 12 -15.29 -9.92 -5.51
CA LEU A 12 -16.34 -9.16 -4.83
C LEU A 12 -17.71 -9.31 -5.51
N ASN A 13 -17.75 -9.23 -6.84
CA ASN A 13 -18.97 -9.45 -7.62
C ASN A 13 -19.52 -10.87 -7.38
N ALA A 14 -18.65 -11.89 -7.43
CA ALA A 14 -19.06 -13.27 -7.20
C ALA A 14 -19.64 -13.48 -5.79
N LEU A 15 -19.01 -12.90 -4.76
CA LEU A 15 -19.54 -12.93 -3.40
C LEU A 15 -20.89 -12.23 -3.30
N TYR A 16 -21.01 -11.03 -3.90
CA TYR A 16 -22.25 -10.25 -3.90
C TYR A 16 -23.42 -10.99 -4.56
N TYR A 17 -23.23 -11.52 -5.76
CA TYR A 17 -24.25 -12.30 -6.46
C TYR A 17 -24.58 -13.63 -5.78
N CYS A 18 -23.73 -14.10 -4.87
CA CYS A 18 -23.99 -15.27 -4.03
C CYS A 18 -24.77 -14.96 -2.75
N GLY A 19 -25.31 -13.74 -2.62
CA GLY A 19 -26.13 -13.26 -1.50
C GLY A 19 -25.33 -12.55 -0.41
N THR A 20 -24.05 -12.27 -0.65
CA THR A 20 -23.16 -11.69 0.37
C THR A 20 -23.04 -10.18 0.19
N GLU A 21 -23.89 -9.44 0.89
CA GLU A 21 -23.95 -7.97 0.80
C GLU A 21 -22.88 -7.27 1.66
N ASN A 22 -22.33 -8.00 2.62
CA ASN A 22 -21.34 -7.52 3.58
C ASN A 22 -20.06 -8.34 3.46
N ILE A 23 -18.93 -7.65 3.39
CA ILE A 23 -17.61 -8.25 3.30
C ILE A 23 -16.90 -8.07 4.65
N GLU A 24 -16.69 -9.18 5.34
CA GLU A 24 -15.88 -9.27 6.55
C GLU A 24 -14.46 -9.66 6.18
N LEU A 25 -13.50 -8.82 6.59
CA LEU A 25 -12.08 -9.15 6.56
C LEU A 25 -11.69 -9.57 7.98
N SER A 26 -11.14 -10.76 8.13
CA SER A 26 -10.66 -11.26 9.42
C SER A 26 -9.21 -11.72 9.37
N TYR A 27 -8.52 -11.62 10.50
CA TYR A 27 -7.15 -12.02 10.72
C TYR A 27 -7.10 -13.02 11.89
N PRO A 28 -6.50 -14.21 11.75
CA PRO A 28 -6.72 -15.30 12.72
C PRO A 28 -6.46 -14.95 14.21
N PRO A 29 -5.45 -14.14 14.56
CA PRO A 29 -5.25 -13.68 15.94
C PRO A 29 -6.32 -12.74 16.53
N VAL A 30 -7.15 -12.10 15.71
CA VAL A 30 -8.05 -10.99 16.12
C VAL A 30 -9.50 -11.19 15.65
N ASP A 31 -9.76 -12.18 14.81
CA ASP A 31 -11.00 -12.35 14.06
C ASP A 31 -11.25 -11.16 13.14
N MET A 32 -12.45 -10.56 13.14
CA MET A 32 -12.79 -9.42 12.29
C MET A 32 -11.83 -8.23 12.51
N ILE A 33 -11.29 -7.70 11.41
CA ILE A 33 -10.47 -6.47 11.39
C ILE A 33 -11.15 -5.34 10.61
N PHE A 34 -11.86 -5.66 9.53
CA PHE A 34 -12.66 -4.71 8.77
C PHE A 34 -14.02 -5.29 8.39
N TYR A 35 -14.99 -4.41 8.24
CA TYR A 35 -16.32 -4.69 7.75
C TYR A 35 -16.65 -3.71 6.64
N ILE A 36 -17.11 -4.22 5.49
CA ILE A 36 -17.48 -3.42 4.32
C ILE A 36 -18.93 -3.74 3.96
N ASP A 37 -19.80 -2.74 4.00
CA ASP A 37 -21.18 -2.82 3.51
C ASP A 37 -21.21 -2.33 2.06
N LEU A 38 -21.35 -3.26 1.11
CA LEU A 38 -21.30 -2.93 -0.32
C LEU A 38 -22.53 -2.14 -0.78
N LYS A 39 -23.67 -2.28 -0.11
CA LYS A 39 -24.89 -1.53 -0.43
C LYS A 39 -24.80 -0.10 0.06
N LYS A 40 -24.37 0.09 1.30
CA LYS A 40 -24.20 1.43 1.90
C LYS A 40 -22.92 2.12 1.43
N LYS A 41 -22.00 1.39 0.80
CA LYS A 41 -20.69 1.91 0.36
C LYS A 41 -19.92 2.47 1.55
N GLU A 42 -19.91 1.71 2.64
CA GLU A 42 -19.25 2.08 3.90
C GLU A 42 -18.28 0.98 4.35
N ALA A 43 -17.12 1.38 4.85
CA ALA A 43 -16.16 0.53 5.52
C ALA A 43 -15.97 0.96 6.98
N ARG A 44 -15.74 -0.01 7.85
CA ARG A 44 -15.47 0.18 9.29
C ARG A 44 -14.31 -0.71 9.70
N ALA A 45 -13.42 -0.18 10.54
CA ALA A 45 -12.40 -0.97 11.21
C ALA A 45 -12.83 -1.25 12.65
N ILE A 46 -12.37 -2.35 13.23
CA ILE A 46 -12.48 -2.53 14.68
C ILE A 46 -11.65 -1.49 15.42
N SER A 47 -12.00 -1.18 16.66
CA SER A 47 -11.26 -0.18 17.43
C SER A 47 -9.83 -0.66 17.73
N SER A 48 -8.86 0.27 17.76
CA SER A 48 -7.47 -0.05 18.12
C SER A 48 -7.34 -0.70 19.51
N LYS A 49 -8.24 -0.33 20.43
CA LYS A 49 -8.32 -0.92 21.78
C LYS A 49 -8.77 -2.37 21.74
N GLU A 50 -9.81 -2.67 20.97
CA GLU A 50 -10.30 -4.05 20.80
C GLU A 50 -9.26 -4.92 20.09
N TYR A 51 -8.66 -4.41 19.00
CA TYR A 51 -7.58 -5.11 18.29
C TYR A 51 -6.43 -5.44 19.25
N GLY A 52 -5.96 -4.45 20.02
CA GLY A 52 -4.87 -4.62 20.97
C GLY A 52 -5.19 -5.65 22.05
N LYS A 53 -6.42 -5.65 22.57
CA LYS A 53 -6.88 -6.63 23.56
C LYS A 53 -6.83 -8.05 22.99
N LYS A 54 -7.47 -8.30 21.85
CA LYS A 54 -7.52 -9.64 21.23
C LYS A 54 -6.13 -10.15 20.85
N LEU A 55 -5.28 -9.28 20.30
CA LEU A 55 -3.91 -9.68 19.96
C LEU A 55 -3.08 -10.03 21.21
N SER A 56 -3.23 -9.29 22.31
CA SER A 56 -2.55 -9.61 23.56
C SER A 56 -3.03 -10.95 24.12
N GLU A 57 -4.34 -11.20 24.15
CA GLU A 57 -4.92 -12.48 24.58
C GLU A 57 -4.43 -13.64 23.70
N PHE A 58 -4.27 -13.42 22.39
CA PHE A 58 -3.69 -14.40 21.48
C PHE A 58 -2.21 -14.66 21.80
N LYS A 59 -1.41 -13.61 22.02
CA LYS A 59 0.02 -13.74 22.36
C LYS A 59 0.24 -14.45 23.69
N GLU A 60 -0.62 -14.23 24.69
CA GLU A 60 -0.56 -14.93 25.97
C GLU A 60 -0.74 -16.45 25.80
N LYS A 61 -1.55 -16.87 24.83
CA LYS A 61 -1.78 -18.29 24.52
C LYS A 61 -0.64 -18.96 23.75
N LEU A 62 0.22 -18.19 23.08
CA LEU A 62 1.32 -18.73 22.27
C LEU A 62 2.43 -19.39 23.09
N GLY A 63 2.51 -19.11 24.40
CA GLY A 63 3.59 -19.59 25.26
C GLY A 63 4.89 -18.78 25.12
N LYS A 64 5.87 -19.03 26.00
CA LYS A 64 7.11 -18.24 26.08
C LYS A 64 8.20 -18.66 25.10
N ASP A 65 8.10 -19.86 24.53
CA ASP A 65 9.15 -20.48 23.71
C ASP A 65 8.97 -20.20 22.21
N VAL A 66 8.01 -19.36 21.82
CA VAL A 66 7.80 -18.99 20.42
C VAL A 66 8.91 -18.06 19.95
N ASP A 67 9.47 -18.38 18.79
CA ASP A 67 10.51 -17.59 18.13
C ASP A 67 10.08 -16.10 18.05
N PRO A 68 10.90 -15.15 18.54
CA PRO A 68 10.62 -13.72 18.43
C PRO A 68 10.30 -13.23 17.02
N VAL A 69 10.84 -13.88 15.98
CA VAL A 69 10.53 -13.57 14.58
C VAL A 69 9.06 -13.86 14.26
N CYS A 70 8.49 -14.94 14.79
CA CYS A 70 7.05 -15.21 14.63
C CYS A 70 6.18 -14.13 15.28
N ILE A 71 6.61 -13.63 16.44
CA ILE A 71 5.89 -12.58 17.17
C ILE A 71 5.99 -11.23 16.47
N SER A 72 7.14 -10.92 15.86
CA SER A 72 7.35 -9.67 15.12
C SER A 72 6.54 -9.62 13.82
N GLU A 73 6.19 -10.78 13.25
CA GLU A 73 5.30 -10.88 12.09
C GLU A 73 3.84 -10.52 12.40
N LEU A 74 3.41 -10.55 13.66
CA LEU A 74 2.06 -10.16 14.06
C LEU A 74 1.89 -8.63 13.98
N PRO A 75 0.99 -8.09 13.13
CA PRO A 75 0.77 -6.66 13.05
C PRO A 75 0.12 -6.11 14.34
N ASN A 76 0.47 -4.89 14.73
CA ASN A 76 -0.19 -4.18 15.83
C ASN A 76 -1.41 -3.40 15.31
N SER A 77 -2.11 -2.68 16.20
CA SER A 77 -3.32 -1.92 15.84
C SER A 77 -3.07 -0.78 14.84
N ASN A 78 -1.83 -0.27 14.71
CA ASN A 78 -1.51 0.74 13.69
C ASN A 78 -1.68 0.18 12.27
N ALA A 79 -1.53 -1.13 12.09
CA ALA A 79 -1.74 -1.78 10.80
C ALA A 79 -3.16 -1.56 10.25
N LEU A 80 -4.17 -1.37 11.13
CA LEU A 80 -5.53 -1.07 10.69
C LEU A 80 -5.60 0.28 9.97
N LYS A 81 -5.04 1.32 10.60
CA LYS A 81 -4.95 2.66 10.04
C LYS A 81 -4.09 2.67 8.78
N ASP A 82 -2.92 2.02 8.83
CA ASP A 82 -2.01 1.92 7.69
C ASP A 82 -2.70 1.28 6.50
N CYS A 83 -3.48 0.20 6.69
CA CYS A 83 -4.21 -0.43 5.59
C CYS A 83 -5.25 0.51 4.98
N LEU A 84 -6.02 1.22 5.79
CA LEU A 84 -7.00 2.19 5.29
C LEU A 84 -6.34 3.34 4.53
N TYR A 85 -5.21 3.84 5.04
CA TYR A 85 -4.50 4.95 4.42
C TYR A 85 -3.78 4.54 3.13
N ILE A 86 -3.09 3.40 3.13
CA ILE A 86 -2.34 2.91 1.97
C ILE A 86 -3.28 2.43 0.85
N SER A 87 -4.48 1.94 1.19
CA SER A 87 -5.49 1.52 0.20
C SER A 87 -6.24 2.67 -0.47
N GLY A 88 -6.07 3.92 -0.03
CA GLY A 88 -6.84 5.04 -0.59
C GLY A 88 -8.18 5.30 0.10
N VAL A 89 -8.60 4.42 1.02
CA VAL A 89 -9.90 4.51 1.71
C VAL A 89 -9.91 5.66 2.72
N LEU A 90 -8.86 5.77 3.54
CA LEU A 90 -8.64 6.91 4.41
C LEU A 90 -7.74 7.92 3.71
N LYS A 91 -8.33 9.05 3.28
CA LYS A 91 -7.61 10.10 2.55
C LYS A 91 -6.74 10.97 3.48
N PRO A 92 -5.69 11.62 2.95
CA PRO A 92 -4.97 12.67 3.67
C PRO A 92 -5.91 13.78 4.16
N LYS A 93 -5.63 14.34 5.35
CA LYS A 93 -6.44 15.41 5.96
C LYS A 93 -6.47 16.67 5.06
N ASN A 94 -5.38 16.95 4.38
CA ASN A 94 -5.20 18.13 3.53
C ASN A 94 -5.32 17.81 2.03
N ILE A 95 -6.08 16.78 1.64
CA ILE A 95 -6.21 16.39 0.23
C ILE A 95 -6.72 17.52 -0.67
N SER A 96 -7.67 18.34 -0.20
CA SER A 96 -8.19 19.48 -0.96
C SER A 96 -7.17 20.60 -1.14
N GLU A 97 -6.29 20.80 -0.15
CA GLU A 97 -5.18 21.76 -0.24
C GLU A 97 -4.17 21.30 -1.28
N ILE A 98 -3.78 20.02 -1.22
CA ILE A 98 -2.88 19.38 -2.21
C ILE A 98 -3.44 19.54 -3.62
N GLU A 99 -4.74 19.24 -3.81
CA GLU A 99 -5.41 19.39 -5.11
C GLU A 99 -5.38 20.83 -5.61
N THR A 100 -5.72 21.79 -4.76
CA THR A 100 -5.73 23.22 -5.12
C THR A 100 -4.34 23.69 -5.55
N GLU A 101 -3.30 23.30 -4.81
CA GLU A 101 -1.92 23.69 -5.11
C GLU A 101 -1.41 23.05 -6.40
N LEU A 102 -1.71 21.77 -6.62
CA LEU A 102 -1.40 21.07 -7.88
C LEU A 102 -2.07 21.75 -9.08
N ILE A 103 -3.37 22.07 -8.98
CA ILE A 103 -4.10 22.78 -10.03
C ILE A 103 -3.42 24.11 -10.33
N GLN A 104 -3.06 24.88 -9.30
CA GLN A 104 -2.41 26.18 -9.49
C GLN A 104 -1.05 26.07 -10.17
N LEU A 105 -0.21 25.12 -9.75
CA LEU A 105 1.12 24.91 -10.32
C LEU A 105 1.05 24.37 -11.76
N ALA A 106 0.06 23.54 -12.06
CA ALA A 106 -0.12 22.93 -13.38
C ALA A 106 -0.91 23.79 -14.38
N LYS A 107 -1.31 25.03 -14.03
CA LYS A 107 -1.93 25.99 -14.97
C LYS A 107 -0.99 26.42 -16.10
N LYS A 108 0.31 26.32 -15.87
CA LYS A 108 1.36 26.65 -16.84
C LYS A 108 1.26 25.75 -18.07
N ASP A 109 1.52 26.30 -19.25
CA ASP A 109 1.44 25.55 -20.51
C ASP A 109 2.82 25.38 -21.15
N PRO A 110 3.42 24.17 -21.05
CA PRO A 110 4.71 23.90 -21.67
C PRO A 110 4.74 24.15 -23.18
N MET A 111 3.59 24.03 -23.86
CA MET A 111 3.48 24.31 -25.30
C MET A 111 3.60 25.79 -25.64
N LYS A 112 3.51 26.68 -24.63
CA LYS A 112 3.70 28.13 -24.77
C LYS A 112 5.08 28.60 -24.27
N GLY A 113 5.97 27.66 -23.95
CA GLY A 113 7.31 27.96 -23.43
C GLY A 113 7.37 28.07 -21.90
N ASP A 114 6.28 27.77 -21.18
CA ASP A 114 6.36 27.67 -19.72
C ASP A 114 7.17 26.44 -19.29
N ARG A 115 7.73 26.48 -18.07
CA ARG A 115 8.40 25.32 -17.48
C ARG A 115 7.39 24.22 -17.19
N LEU A 116 7.79 22.97 -17.45
CA LEU A 116 7.01 21.79 -17.09
C LEU A 116 7.03 21.57 -15.57
N LEU A 117 5.88 21.19 -15.01
CA LEU A 117 5.81 20.75 -13.61
C LEU A 117 6.25 19.29 -13.48
N LEU A 118 7.31 19.06 -12.71
CA LEU A 118 7.79 17.76 -12.28
C LEU A 118 7.42 17.52 -10.81
N ILE A 119 6.92 16.32 -10.53
CA ILE A 119 6.51 15.90 -9.18
C ILE A 119 7.41 14.76 -8.71
N GLY A 120 8.13 14.99 -7.62
CA GLY A 120 9.00 14.03 -6.96
C GLY A 120 8.45 13.55 -5.62
N PHE A 121 8.83 12.34 -5.23
CA PHE A 121 8.46 11.72 -3.95
C PHE A 121 9.71 11.34 -3.16
N ASP A 122 9.53 11.10 -1.86
CA ASP A 122 10.49 10.39 -1.03
C ASP A 122 10.13 8.89 -0.91
N THR A 123 10.99 8.13 -0.24
CA THR A 123 10.80 6.69 -0.01
C THR A 123 9.52 6.39 0.79
N ASN A 124 9.22 7.16 1.84
CA ASN A 124 8.04 6.93 2.68
C ASN A 124 6.74 7.26 1.93
N ALA A 125 6.72 8.30 1.09
CA ALA A 125 5.58 8.58 0.23
C ALA A 125 5.22 7.40 -0.68
N LEU A 126 6.19 6.73 -1.30
CA LEU A 126 5.93 5.56 -2.14
C LEU A 126 5.51 4.33 -1.32
N ARG A 127 6.13 4.08 -0.16
CA ARG A 127 5.71 3.02 0.78
C ARG A 127 4.26 3.20 1.22
N ARG A 128 3.84 4.45 1.40
CA ARG A 128 2.49 4.85 1.78
C ARG A 128 1.54 5.05 0.58
N ARG A 129 1.99 4.75 -0.64
CA ARG A 129 1.27 4.90 -1.91
C ARG A 129 0.67 6.29 -2.13
N VAL A 130 1.33 7.33 -1.62
CA VAL A 130 0.87 8.72 -1.75
C VAL A 130 0.76 9.11 -3.24
N ASN A 131 1.62 8.55 -4.08
CA ASN A 131 1.61 8.72 -5.52
C ASN A 131 0.26 8.38 -6.18
N ILE A 132 -0.57 7.52 -5.59
CA ILE A 132 -1.89 7.17 -6.15
C ILE A 132 -2.85 8.34 -6.02
N TYR A 133 -2.87 9.03 -4.88
CA TYR A 133 -3.70 10.22 -4.70
C TYR A 133 -3.33 11.31 -5.68
N ILE A 134 -2.02 11.52 -5.87
CA ILE A 134 -1.51 12.54 -6.78
C ILE A 134 -1.86 12.18 -8.22
N GLN A 135 -1.60 10.94 -8.66
CA GLN A 135 -2.00 10.47 -9.99
C GLN A 135 -3.49 10.66 -10.26
N LYS A 136 -4.34 10.32 -9.28
CA LYS A 136 -5.79 10.49 -9.39
C LYS A 136 -6.16 11.96 -9.61
N ILE A 137 -5.61 12.88 -8.81
CA ILE A 137 -5.84 14.33 -8.97
C ILE A 137 -5.40 14.79 -10.36
N LEU A 138 -4.21 14.38 -10.82
CA LEU A 138 -3.69 14.76 -12.15
C LEU A 138 -4.61 14.29 -13.28
N ILE A 139 -5.12 13.05 -13.20
CA ILE A 139 -6.00 12.45 -14.21
C ILE A 139 -7.38 13.12 -14.20
N GLU A 140 -8.01 13.24 -13.04
CA GLU A 140 -9.36 13.81 -12.89
C GLU A 140 -9.42 15.27 -13.34
N ASN A 141 -8.37 16.05 -13.06
CA ASN A 141 -8.26 17.44 -13.44
C ASN A 141 -7.50 17.68 -14.77
N ARG A 142 -7.05 16.61 -15.45
CA ARG A 142 -6.28 16.65 -16.72
C ARG A 142 -5.07 17.59 -16.65
N LEU A 143 -4.35 17.55 -15.54
CA LEU A 143 -3.22 18.45 -15.26
C LEU A 143 -1.98 18.05 -16.06
N LYS A 144 -1.30 19.04 -16.64
CA LYS A 144 -0.06 18.87 -17.41
C LYS A 144 1.15 18.81 -16.48
N ALA A 145 1.30 17.70 -15.76
CA ALA A 145 2.47 17.43 -14.92
C ALA A 145 3.07 16.07 -15.26
N ARG A 146 4.37 15.89 -14.96
CA ARG A 146 5.05 14.60 -15.05
C ARG A 146 5.67 14.23 -13.72
N PHE A 147 5.95 12.95 -13.54
CA PHE A 147 6.68 12.49 -12.37
C PHE A 147 8.19 12.53 -12.63
N CYS A 148 8.96 12.74 -11.57
CA CYS A 148 10.39 12.48 -11.54
C CYS A 148 10.71 11.59 -10.35
N HIS A 149 11.76 10.81 -10.45
CA HIS A 149 12.14 9.87 -9.38
C HIS A 149 13.66 9.79 -9.23
N SER A 150 14.11 9.71 -7.98
CA SER A 150 15.52 9.50 -7.65
C SER A 150 15.87 8.03 -7.63
N SER A 151 16.97 7.63 -8.27
CA SER A 151 17.48 6.25 -8.23
C SER A 151 17.77 5.77 -6.80
N LEU A 152 18.11 6.70 -5.90
CA LEU A 152 18.38 6.40 -4.49
C LEU A 152 17.15 5.87 -3.74
N ILE A 153 15.95 6.26 -4.16
CA ILE A 153 14.70 5.76 -3.57
C ILE A 153 14.57 4.27 -3.87
N PHE A 154 14.87 3.85 -5.10
CA PHE A 154 14.86 2.43 -5.44
C PHE A 154 15.89 1.63 -4.63
N ASP A 155 17.11 2.16 -4.50
CA ASP A 155 18.16 1.52 -3.69
C ASP A 155 17.75 1.38 -2.22
N GLU A 156 17.09 2.39 -1.67
CA GLU A 156 16.58 2.35 -0.30
C GLU A 156 15.46 1.31 -0.13
N LEU A 157 14.47 1.33 -1.04
CA LEU A 157 13.39 0.34 -1.05
C LEU A 157 13.94 -1.07 -1.19
N PHE A 158 14.92 -1.29 -2.08
CA PHE A 158 15.59 -2.56 -2.29
C PHE A 158 16.22 -3.09 -1.01
N ARG A 159 17.06 -2.26 -0.34
CA ARG A 159 17.71 -2.63 0.92
C ARG A 159 16.69 -2.99 2.01
N GLN A 160 15.54 -2.32 2.04
CA GLN A 160 14.50 -2.58 3.03
C GLN A 160 13.70 -3.86 2.72
N TYR A 161 13.31 -4.08 1.46
CA TYR A 161 12.44 -5.20 1.12
C TYR A 161 13.16 -6.55 1.04
N ASP A 162 14.49 -6.56 0.92
CA ASP A 162 15.31 -7.79 0.80
C ASP A 162 15.40 -8.58 2.12
N LYS A 163 14.91 -8.00 3.22
CA LYS A 163 14.76 -8.70 4.50
C LYS A 163 13.64 -9.73 4.41
N LYS A 164 13.98 -11.01 4.49
CA LYS A 164 13.05 -12.14 4.33
C LYS A 164 13.04 -13.06 5.54
N LEU A 165 11.92 -13.77 5.69
CA LEU A 165 11.84 -14.93 6.55
C LEU A 165 12.75 -16.05 6.02
N PRO A 166 13.26 -16.93 6.90
CA PRO A 166 14.05 -18.09 6.49
C PRO A 166 13.35 -18.96 5.44
N TYR A 167 14.15 -19.70 4.66
CA TYR A 167 13.63 -20.70 3.74
C TYR A 167 12.98 -21.86 4.51
N GLU A 168 13.66 -22.36 5.53
CA GLU A 168 13.14 -23.36 6.47
C GLU A 168 12.30 -22.66 7.55
N TRP A 169 11.10 -22.24 7.17
CA TRP A 169 10.15 -21.56 8.05
C TRP A 169 9.03 -22.50 8.50
N TYR A 170 9.03 -22.83 9.78
CA TYR A 170 8.05 -23.73 10.40
C TYR A 170 7.42 -23.04 11.62
N PRO A 171 6.37 -22.22 11.43
CA PRO A 171 5.72 -21.57 12.54
C PRO A 171 5.00 -22.61 13.43
N PRO A 172 4.88 -22.36 14.74
CA PRO A 172 4.09 -23.21 15.64
C PRO A 172 2.66 -23.43 15.14
N GLU A 173 2.00 -24.50 15.58
CA GLU A 173 0.65 -24.87 15.14
C GLU A 173 -0.37 -23.73 15.30
N ALA A 174 -0.31 -23.00 16.42
CA ALA A 174 -1.14 -21.82 16.68
C ALA A 174 -0.92 -20.67 15.66
N LEU A 175 0.22 -20.66 14.98
CA LEU A 175 0.61 -19.73 13.91
C LEU A 175 0.65 -20.40 12.53
N SER A 176 -0.01 -21.55 12.37
CA SER A 176 -0.03 -22.33 11.11
C SER A 176 -0.54 -21.55 9.90
N PHE A 177 -1.28 -20.46 10.11
CA PHE A 177 -1.66 -19.52 9.05
C PHE A 177 -0.44 -18.87 8.36
N MET A 178 0.70 -18.76 9.05
CA MET A 178 1.97 -18.25 8.53
C MET A 178 2.81 -19.29 7.80
N LYS A 179 2.39 -20.57 7.72
CA LYS A 179 3.19 -21.65 7.11
C LYS A 179 3.61 -21.34 5.68
N ASN A 180 2.80 -20.56 4.97
CA ASN A 180 3.06 -20.16 3.61
C ASN A 180 4.04 -18.98 3.50
N PHE A 181 4.61 -18.44 4.59
CA PHE A 181 5.43 -17.22 4.52
C PHE A 181 6.94 -17.49 4.30
N SER A 182 7.33 -18.75 4.12
CA SER A 182 8.72 -19.14 3.83
C SER A 182 9.34 -18.32 2.68
N ASN A 183 10.57 -17.82 2.91
CA ASN A 183 11.35 -17.03 1.95
C ASN A 183 10.61 -15.80 1.39
N GLN A 184 9.69 -15.21 2.18
CA GLN A 184 8.99 -13.97 1.82
C GLN A 184 9.43 -12.80 2.69
N SER A 185 9.20 -11.57 2.21
CA SER A 185 9.54 -10.36 2.95
C SER A 185 8.86 -10.35 4.34
N ILE A 186 9.65 -10.04 5.37
CA ILE A 186 9.15 -9.81 6.73
C ILE A 186 8.14 -8.66 6.73
N ARG A 187 7.28 -8.57 7.75
CA ARG A 187 6.16 -7.61 7.83
C ARG A 187 6.56 -6.19 7.38
N ASP A 188 7.58 -5.61 7.97
CA ASP A 188 7.99 -4.22 7.68
C ASP A 188 8.58 -4.06 6.27
N ALA A 189 9.21 -5.12 5.75
CA ALA A 189 9.78 -5.18 4.41
C ALA A 189 8.71 -5.28 3.31
N ARG A 190 7.49 -5.73 3.63
CA ARG A 190 6.37 -5.80 2.67
C ARG A 190 5.93 -4.42 2.18
N LEU A 191 5.95 -3.41 3.06
CA LEU A 191 5.63 -2.03 2.66
C LEU A 191 6.71 -1.42 1.76
N ALA A 192 7.99 -1.74 2.02
CA ALA A 192 9.07 -1.38 1.11
C ALA A 192 8.92 -2.07 -0.25
N ARG A 193 8.47 -3.33 -0.26
CA ARG A 193 8.18 -4.07 -1.48
C ARG A 193 7.05 -3.43 -2.28
N LEU A 194 5.98 -3.02 -1.60
CA LEU A 194 4.87 -2.28 -2.19
C LEU A 194 5.34 -0.94 -2.77
N GLY A 195 6.15 -0.18 -2.02
CA GLY A 195 6.76 1.05 -2.51
C GLY A 195 7.65 0.84 -3.75
N ALA A 196 8.36 -0.28 -3.84
CA ALA A 196 9.16 -0.61 -5.04
C ALA A 196 8.29 -0.92 -6.26
N VAL A 197 7.12 -1.54 -6.07
CA VAL A 197 6.12 -1.72 -7.14
C VAL A 197 5.60 -0.36 -7.60
N GLU A 198 5.27 0.55 -6.69
CA GLU A 198 4.84 1.91 -7.04
C GLU A 198 5.94 2.70 -7.75
N TYR A 199 7.19 2.61 -7.30
CA TYR A 199 8.33 3.22 -7.99
C TYR A 199 8.42 2.74 -9.44
N LYS A 200 8.29 1.42 -9.66
CA LYS A 200 8.34 0.84 -11.00
C LYS A 200 7.18 1.33 -11.88
N LYS A 201 5.96 1.37 -11.35
CA LYS A 201 4.79 1.94 -12.06
C LYS A 201 5.02 3.39 -12.46
N LEU A 202 5.61 4.20 -11.57
CA LEU A 202 5.98 5.58 -11.88
C LEU A 202 7.04 5.66 -12.99
N LYS A 203 8.02 4.74 -13.00
CA LYS A 203 9.03 4.65 -14.06
C LYS A 203 8.41 4.38 -15.44
N ASP A 204 7.37 3.55 -15.48
CA ASP A 204 6.73 3.13 -16.72
C ASP A 204 5.85 4.25 -17.36
N VAL A 205 5.40 5.25 -16.60
CA VAL A 205 4.52 6.35 -17.08
C VAL A 205 5.26 7.59 -17.63
N HIS A 206 6.38 7.41 -18.32
CA HIS A 206 7.22 8.50 -18.88
C HIS A 206 7.69 9.52 -17.82
N SER A 207 8.25 9.02 -16.72
CA SER A 207 8.88 9.86 -15.70
C SER A 207 10.36 10.09 -15.96
N GLN A 208 10.89 11.17 -15.37
CA GLN A 208 12.31 11.51 -15.46
C GLN A 208 13.09 10.92 -14.28
N GLU A 209 14.05 10.05 -14.57
CA GLU A 209 14.97 9.50 -13.56
C GLU A 209 16.11 10.50 -13.29
N VAL A 210 16.41 10.75 -12.02
CA VAL A 210 17.61 11.47 -11.59
C VAL A 210 18.52 10.57 -10.79
N LYS A 211 19.82 10.69 -11.05
CA LYS A 211 20.83 9.94 -10.31
C LYS A 211 21.18 10.67 -9.02
N GLY A 212 21.29 9.89 -7.94
CA GLY A 212 21.87 10.37 -6.70
C GLY A 212 23.37 10.62 -6.82
N ASP A 213 23.91 11.30 -5.80
CA ASP A 213 25.35 11.38 -5.58
C ASP A 213 25.83 10.26 -4.63
N ASP A 214 27.14 9.97 -4.70
CA ASP A 214 27.81 8.97 -3.85
C ASP A 214 28.34 9.58 -2.53
N SER A 215 27.78 10.72 -2.09
CA SER A 215 28.25 11.40 -0.87
C SER A 215 28.04 10.55 0.39
N LYS A 216 28.58 10.96 1.54
CA LYS A 216 28.29 10.29 2.84
C LYS A 216 27.14 10.96 3.60
N ASP A 217 26.35 11.78 2.91
CA ASP A 217 25.26 12.54 3.51
C ASP A 217 24.11 11.65 3.98
N ASN A 218 23.25 12.23 4.81
CA ASN A 218 21.97 11.63 5.18
C ASN A 218 21.17 11.21 3.92
N PRO A 219 20.52 10.03 3.91
CA PRO A 219 19.76 9.54 2.75
C PRO A 219 18.74 10.53 2.17
N ASP A 220 17.95 11.19 3.02
CA ASP A 220 16.93 12.18 2.59
C ASP A 220 17.58 13.37 1.91
N LEU A 221 18.69 13.86 2.45
CA LEU A 221 19.44 14.96 1.85
C LEU A 221 19.96 14.60 0.46
N LYS A 222 20.43 13.36 0.25
CA LYS A 222 20.86 12.89 -1.07
C LYS A 222 19.71 12.82 -2.06
N ILE A 223 18.54 12.35 -1.63
CA ILE A 223 17.33 12.32 -2.47
C ILE A 223 16.95 13.75 -2.87
N VAL A 224 16.88 14.70 -1.92
CA VAL A 224 16.57 16.11 -2.20
C VAL A 224 17.58 16.72 -3.18
N LYS A 225 18.88 16.51 -2.97
CA LYS A 225 19.95 16.97 -3.86
C LYS A 225 19.82 16.41 -5.27
N SER A 226 19.45 15.13 -5.42
CA SER A 226 19.29 14.53 -6.74
C SER A 226 18.22 15.25 -7.58
N TYR A 227 17.16 15.73 -6.94
CA TYR A 227 16.12 16.50 -7.61
C TYR A 227 16.51 17.95 -7.91
N GLU A 228 17.47 18.54 -7.20
CA GLU A 228 17.92 19.93 -7.40
C GLU A 228 18.38 20.17 -8.85
N SER A 229 18.97 19.15 -9.47
CA SER A 229 19.41 19.17 -10.88
C SER A 229 18.29 19.50 -11.88
N LEU A 230 17.03 19.20 -11.55
CA LEU A 230 15.88 19.43 -12.43
C LEU A 230 15.35 20.86 -12.39
N LYS A 231 15.69 21.62 -11.34
CA LYS A 231 15.10 22.94 -11.04
C LYS A 231 15.48 24.02 -12.05
N THR A 232 16.59 23.82 -12.77
CA THR A 232 17.09 24.76 -13.78
C THR A 232 16.10 24.89 -14.94
N GLU A 233 15.56 23.76 -15.40
CA GLU A 233 14.72 23.68 -16.62
C GLU A 233 13.24 23.50 -16.30
N ASN A 234 12.89 23.04 -15.09
CA ASN A 234 11.55 22.65 -14.71
C ASN A 234 11.06 23.35 -13.44
N ASP A 235 9.74 23.46 -13.30
CA ASP A 235 9.13 23.67 -11.99
C ASP A 235 9.11 22.34 -11.26
N LEU A 236 9.62 22.29 -10.04
CA LEU A 236 9.71 21.06 -9.27
C LEU A 236 8.90 21.17 -7.98
N LEU A 237 8.08 20.16 -7.74
CA LEU A 237 7.29 19.97 -6.53
C LEU A 237 7.65 18.63 -5.89
N LEU A 238 8.06 18.65 -4.64
CA LEU A 238 8.24 17.44 -3.85
C LEU A 238 6.98 17.17 -3.02
N ILE A 239 6.66 15.91 -2.79
CA ILE A 239 5.51 15.50 -1.98
C ILE A 239 5.98 14.42 -1.01
N SER A 240 5.79 14.66 0.29
CA SER A 240 6.19 13.73 1.34
C SER A 240 5.28 13.82 2.56
N GLY A 241 5.10 12.69 3.26
CA GLY A 241 4.51 12.66 4.60
C GLY A 241 5.56 12.68 5.73
N ASP A 242 6.85 12.75 5.38
CA ASP A 242 7.95 12.78 6.35
C ASP A 242 8.38 14.22 6.63
N LYS A 243 8.27 14.62 7.89
CA LYS A 243 8.64 15.97 8.34
C LYS A 243 10.13 16.25 8.17
N ASN A 244 11.01 15.26 8.39
CA ASN A 244 12.44 15.46 8.23
C ASN A 244 12.79 15.75 6.75
N PHE A 245 12.20 14.99 5.83
CA PHE A 245 12.34 15.22 4.41
C PHE A 245 11.79 16.60 4.01
N HIS A 246 10.64 17.00 4.59
CA HIS A 246 10.06 18.33 4.38
C HIS A 246 11.02 19.45 4.79
N ASP A 247 11.57 19.40 6.00
CA ASP A 247 12.46 20.42 6.54
C ASP A 247 13.75 20.52 5.69
N ILE A 248 14.32 19.38 5.27
CA ILE A 248 15.50 19.34 4.39
C ILE A 248 15.20 19.97 3.02
N ALA A 249 14.08 19.62 2.39
CA ALA A 249 13.68 20.16 1.10
C ALA A 249 13.46 21.67 1.16
N GLN A 250 12.79 22.15 2.20
CA GLN A 250 12.56 23.58 2.42
C GLN A 250 13.86 24.34 2.63
N ALA A 251 14.80 23.78 3.41
CA ALA A 251 16.13 24.37 3.61
C ALA A 251 16.94 24.46 2.30
N LYS A 252 16.66 23.60 1.33
CA LYS A 252 17.21 23.65 -0.05
C LYS A 252 16.41 24.53 -1.01
N GLY A 253 15.40 25.25 -0.51
CA GLY A 253 14.55 26.13 -1.30
C GLY A 253 13.71 25.39 -2.34
N MET A 254 13.39 24.12 -2.09
CA MET A 254 12.53 23.31 -2.95
C MET A 254 11.07 23.54 -2.56
N LYS A 255 10.17 23.58 -3.55
CA LYS A 255 8.73 23.55 -3.25
C LYS A 255 8.37 22.15 -2.79
N ILE A 256 7.70 22.05 -1.65
CA ILE A 256 7.29 20.78 -1.08
C ILE A 256 5.92 20.88 -0.43
N ILE A 257 5.09 19.87 -0.64
CA ILE A 257 3.82 19.70 0.05
C ILE A 257 3.95 18.58 1.08
N GLU A 258 3.65 18.91 2.33
CA GLU A 258 3.50 17.92 3.40
C GLU A 258 2.14 17.21 3.26
N VAL A 259 2.14 15.89 3.19
CA VAL A 259 0.92 15.07 3.18
C VAL A 259 0.58 14.68 4.61
N LYS A 260 -0.54 15.21 5.12
CA LYS A 260 -0.93 15.05 6.52
C LYS A 260 -1.83 13.82 6.68
N GLU A 261 -1.29 12.77 7.28
CA GLU A 261 -2.07 11.59 7.64
C GLU A 261 -3.10 11.94 8.73
N PRO A 262 -4.37 11.51 8.62
CA PRO A 262 -5.37 11.77 9.66
C PRO A 262 -4.95 11.17 11.01
N HIS A 263 -5.21 11.87 12.13
CA HIS A 263 -4.92 11.32 13.45
C HIS A 263 -5.91 10.24 13.87
N GLU A 264 -7.18 10.41 13.52
CA GLU A 264 -8.27 9.52 13.89
C GLU A 264 -8.84 8.81 12.66
N VAL A 265 -9.29 7.58 12.87
CA VAL A 265 -10.02 6.80 11.87
C VAL A 265 -11.52 6.99 12.15
N PRO A 266 -12.30 7.52 11.20
CA PRO A 266 -13.75 7.64 11.37
C PRO A 266 -14.40 6.28 11.65
N SER A 267 -15.48 6.27 12.43
CA SER A 267 -16.23 5.04 12.73
C SER A 267 -16.90 4.41 11.50
N SER A 268 -17.16 5.22 10.47
CA SER A 268 -17.61 4.78 9.15
C SER A 268 -16.95 5.63 8.07
N ILE A 269 -16.45 4.98 7.02
CA ILE A 269 -15.70 5.62 5.93
C ILE A 269 -16.37 5.27 4.60
N PRO A 270 -16.71 6.26 3.76
CA PRO A 270 -17.21 6.00 2.42
C PRO A 270 -16.18 5.23 1.58
N ILE A 271 -16.62 4.19 0.87
CA ILE A 271 -15.75 3.33 0.08
C ILE A 271 -16.39 2.95 -1.27
N SER A 272 -15.60 2.96 -2.34
CA SER A 272 -16.02 2.42 -3.64
C SER A 272 -15.72 0.92 -3.74
N TRP A 273 -16.20 0.26 -4.79
CA TRP A 273 -15.88 -1.16 -5.02
C TRP A 273 -14.39 -1.37 -5.28
N GLU A 274 -13.76 -0.44 -6.00
CA GLU A 274 -12.32 -0.41 -6.24
C GLU A 274 -11.56 -0.18 -4.92
N GLY A 275 -12.02 0.76 -4.10
CA GLY A 275 -11.46 1.00 -2.76
C GLY A 275 -11.55 -0.22 -1.85
N ALA A 276 -12.63 -1.01 -1.96
CA ALA A 276 -12.76 -2.28 -1.25
C ALA A 276 -11.74 -3.32 -1.74
N CYS A 277 -11.50 -3.40 -3.06
CA CYS A 277 -10.46 -4.26 -3.62
C CYS A 277 -9.07 -3.84 -3.15
N ASP A 278 -8.78 -2.54 -3.14
CA ASP A 278 -7.51 -2.00 -2.68
C ASP A 278 -7.30 -2.26 -1.18
N LEU A 279 -8.35 -2.13 -0.36
CA LEU A 279 -8.30 -2.46 1.07
C LEU A 279 -8.01 -3.94 1.29
N ILE A 280 -8.68 -4.84 0.56
CA ILE A 280 -8.42 -6.28 0.63
C ILE A 280 -6.97 -6.59 0.23
N PHE A 281 -6.49 -6.02 -0.86
CA PHE A 281 -5.12 -6.22 -1.33
C PHE A 281 -4.09 -5.74 -0.30
N VAL A 282 -4.21 -4.50 0.17
CA VAL A 282 -3.28 -3.92 1.13
C VAL A 282 -3.34 -4.67 2.46
N ALA A 283 -4.53 -5.02 2.96
CA ALA A 283 -4.67 -5.80 4.19
C ALA A 283 -4.03 -7.18 4.05
N ALA A 284 -4.25 -7.89 2.92
CA ALA A 284 -3.60 -9.16 2.67
C ALA A 284 -2.07 -9.05 2.64
N VAL A 285 -1.51 -7.97 2.10
CA VAL A 285 -0.06 -7.70 2.10
C VAL A 285 0.45 -7.38 3.50
N CYS A 286 -0.18 -6.42 4.20
CA CYS A 286 0.27 -5.98 5.53
C CYS A 286 0.21 -7.10 6.57
N PHE A 287 -0.88 -7.85 6.60
CA PHE A 287 -1.07 -8.98 7.50
C PHE A 287 -0.44 -10.28 7.00
N GLY A 288 0.05 -10.30 5.75
CA GLY A 288 0.56 -11.47 5.04
C GLY A 288 -0.54 -12.41 4.55
N MET A 289 -1.62 -12.56 5.33
CA MET A 289 -2.85 -13.25 4.97
C MET A 289 -4.04 -12.69 5.75
N ILE A 290 -5.19 -12.63 5.10
CA ILE A 290 -6.49 -12.36 5.73
C ILE A 290 -7.52 -13.39 5.23
N ASN A 291 -8.65 -13.51 5.92
CA ASN A 291 -9.83 -14.18 5.39
C ASN A 291 -10.85 -13.13 4.94
N VAL A 292 -11.48 -13.37 3.79
CA VAL A 292 -12.56 -12.55 3.25
C VAL A 292 -13.79 -13.44 3.17
N ASN A 293 -14.73 -13.30 4.11
CA ASN A 293 -15.92 -14.15 4.20
C ASN A 293 -15.63 -15.67 4.06
N GLY A 294 -14.58 -16.13 4.76
CA GLY A 294 -14.14 -17.54 4.73
C GLY A 294 -13.25 -17.92 3.54
N VAL A 295 -12.92 -17.00 2.65
CA VAL A 295 -11.90 -17.21 1.60
C VAL A 295 -10.54 -16.74 2.11
N LYS A 296 -9.53 -17.61 2.10
CA LYS A 296 -8.16 -17.25 2.50
C LYS A 296 -7.49 -16.46 1.37
N VAL A 297 -7.04 -15.26 1.68
CA VAL A 297 -6.36 -14.34 0.76
C VAL A 297 -4.97 -14.06 1.27
N TYR A 298 -3.96 -14.57 0.56
CA TYR A 298 -2.56 -14.42 0.90
C TYR A 298 -1.93 -13.29 0.10
N GLY A 299 -1.42 -12.27 0.79
CA GLY A 299 -0.57 -11.23 0.19
C GLY A 299 0.88 -11.68 0.03
N VAL A 300 1.31 -12.62 0.88
CA VAL A 300 2.61 -13.31 0.74
C VAL A 300 2.41 -14.83 0.82
N TRP A 301 3.11 -15.56 -0.04
CA TRP A 301 3.10 -17.02 -0.04
C TRP A 301 4.42 -17.57 -0.56
N GLY A 302 4.74 -18.82 -0.24
CA GLY A 302 5.94 -19.51 -0.69
C GLY A 302 5.97 -19.58 -2.21
N GLY A 303 7.04 -19.07 -2.81
CA GLY A 303 7.19 -18.98 -4.27
C GLY A 303 6.65 -17.69 -4.90
N LYS A 304 6.11 -16.73 -4.14
CA LYS A 304 5.79 -15.40 -4.68
C LYS A 304 7.08 -14.69 -5.09
N ASP A 305 7.20 -14.35 -6.37
CA ASP A 305 8.39 -13.76 -6.97
C ASP A 305 8.22 -12.26 -7.34
N VAL A 306 9.26 -11.67 -7.93
CA VAL A 306 9.24 -10.27 -8.39
C VAL A 306 8.12 -10.00 -9.40
N ASN A 307 7.81 -10.95 -10.28
CA ASN A 307 6.75 -10.79 -11.27
C ASN A 307 5.37 -10.79 -10.62
N ASN A 308 5.12 -11.68 -9.65
CA ASN A 308 3.89 -11.71 -8.88
C ASN A 308 3.70 -10.42 -8.06
N TRP A 309 4.79 -9.85 -7.54
CA TRP A 309 4.76 -8.54 -6.86
C TRP A 309 4.41 -7.41 -7.84
N ASN A 310 5.07 -7.35 -9.00
CA ASN A 310 4.82 -6.32 -10.01
C ASN A 310 3.38 -6.37 -10.56
N LYS A 311 2.79 -7.56 -10.68
CA LYS A 311 1.40 -7.78 -11.08
C LYS A 311 0.39 -7.61 -9.95
N GLU A 312 0.84 -7.26 -8.74
CA GLU A 312 0.01 -7.15 -7.54
C GLU A 312 -0.87 -8.39 -7.31
N GLU A 313 -0.30 -9.58 -7.51
CA GLU A 313 -1.04 -10.84 -7.41
C GLU A 313 -1.22 -11.29 -5.96
N LEU A 314 -2.36 -11.92 -5.69
CA LEU A 314 -2.73 -12.55 -4.44
C LEU A 314 -2.95 -14.03 -4.68
N LYS A 315 -2.57 -14.87 -3.71
CA LYS A 315 -2.95 -16.28 -3.73
C LYS A 315 -4.26 -16.44 -2.97
N ILE A 316 -5.25 -16.98 -3.66
CA ILE A 316 -6.60 -17.22 -3.13
C ILE A 316 -6.77 -18.73 -2.90
N GLU A 317 -7.12 -19.10 -1.68
CA GLU A 317 -7.49 -20.46 -1.30
C GLU A 317 -8.95 -20.47 -0.84
N ILE A 318 -9.76 -21.26 -1.53
CA ILE A 318 -11.19 -21.38 -1.26
C ILE A 318 -11.47 -22.80 -0.79
N GLU A 319 -12.09 -22.93 0.37
CA GLU A 319 -12.49 -24.20 0.95
C GLU A 319 -14.02 -24.33 0.96
N GLY A 320 -14.54 -25.57 0.91
CA GLY A 320 -15.97 -25.87 1.08
C GLY A 320 -16.91 -25.26 0.05
N GLY A 321 -18.13 -24.88 0.48
CA GLY A 321 -19.22 -24.41 -0.38
C GLY A 321 -18.94 -23.11 -1.16
N SER A 322 -17.99 -22.29 -0.68
CA SER A 322 -17.52 -21.10 -1.39
C SER A 322 -16.78 -21.45 -2.69
N LYS A 323 -16.15 -22.63 -2.76
CA LYS A 323 -15.46 -23.11 -3.96
C LYS A 323 -16.43 -23.38 -5.09
N ILE A 324 -17.58 -24.00 -4.79
CA ILE A 324 -18.65 -24.28 -5.77
C ILE A 324 -19.23 -22.97 -6.33
N LYS A 325 -19.44 -21.97 -5.46
CA LYS A 325 -19.92 -20.64 -5.84
C LYS A 325 -18.94 -19.95 -6.78
N LEU A 326 -17.64 -19.96 -6.48
CA LEU A 326 -16.61 -19.28 -7.28
C LEU A 326 -16.20 -20.06 -8.55
N ASP A 327 -16.26 -21.40 -8.56
CA ASP A 327 -16.02 -22.21 -9.76
C ASP A 327 -17.07 -21.95 -10.86
N ARG A 328 -18.31 -21.60 -10.48
CA ARG A 328 -19.32 -21.10 -11.44
C ARG A 328 -18.93 -19.77 -12.07
N PHE A 329 -18.26 -18.88 -11.34
CA PHE A 329 -17.81 -17.58 -11.85
C PHE A 329 -16.50 -17.69 -12.64
N ASN A 330 -15.57 -18.57 -12.26
CA ASN A 330 -14.31 -18.79 -13.01
C ASN A 330 -14.53 -19.29 -14.44
N ARG A 331 -15.61 -20.06 -14.69
CA ARG A 331 -16.02 -20.45 -16.05
C ARG A 331 -16.48 -19.27 -16.91
N ILE A 332 -16.90 -18.15 -16.31
CA ILE A 332 -17.36 -16.94 -17.02
C ILE A 332 -16.18 -15.99 -17.33
N ILE A 333 -15.06 -16.11 -16.63
CA ILE A 333 -13.89 -15.22 -16.75
C ILE A 333 -12.79 -15.83 -17.64
N SER A 334 -12.92 -17.12 -17.96
CA SER A 334 -11.96 -17.86 -18.78
C SER A 334 -12.34 -17.94 -20.26
N ASP A 335 -13.50 -17.38 -20.63
CA ASP A 335 -13.98 -17.13 -22.00
C ASP A 335 -13.84 -15.63 -22.34
#